data_AF-A0A127T0R9-F1
#
_entry.id   AF-A0A127T0R9-F1
#
_cell.length_a   1.000
_cell.length_b   1.000
_cell.length_c   1.000
_cell.angle_alpha   90.00
_cell.angle_beta   90.00
_cell.angle_gamma   90.00
#
_symmetry.space_group_name_H-M   'P 1'
#
loop_
_entity.id
_entity.type
_entity.pdbx_description
1 polymer ?
#
loop_
_entity_poly.entity_id
_entity_poly.type
_entity_poly.pdbx_seq_one_letter_code
_entity_poly.pdbx_strand_id
1 'polypeptide(L)'
;DVFTITIDPKDAKDFDDALSLRKIGANLWELGVHIADVTHYVRPGSVIDEEAEKRATSIYLVDRTIPMLPERLSNELCSLRPNEEKLGFSVIFHLNDKAEVKKSRVARTVIKSDSRLTYEDAQTVIETGKGDFSTEILQMNELAKQLRARRFANGAINFDRYEVKFNLDEKGKPLGVYFKESK
;
A
#
# COMPACT_ATOMS: atom_id res chain seq x y z
N ASP A 1 18.41 -9.49 -4.12
CA ASP A 1 17.01 -9.19 -3.78
C ASP A 1 16.93 -7.98 -2.86
N VAL A 2 15.82 -7.24 -2.93
CA VAL A 2 15.58 -6.01 -2.15
C VAL A 2 14.34 -6.26 -1.30
N PHE A 3 14.45 -6.04 0.01
CA PHE A 3 13.33 -6.18 0.94
C PHE A 3 12.12 -5.39 0.46
N THR A 4 10.98 -6.05 0.29
CA THR A 4 9.74 -5.49 -0.25
C THR A 4 8.52 -6.07 0.46
N ILE A 5 7.58 -5.24 0.90
CA ILE A 5 6.34 -5.68 1.59
C ILE A 5 5.12 -4.92 1.10
N THR A 6 3.94 -5.50 1.29
CA THR A 6 2.65 -4.77 1.25
C THR A 6 2.07 -4.67 2.66
N ILE A 7 1.29 -3.61 2.92
CA ILE A 7 0.61 -3.40 4.22
C ILE A 7 -0.83 -2.98 3.94
N ASP A 8 -1.76 -3.90 4.19
CA ASP A 8 -3.16 -3.78 3.75
C ASP A 8 -4.15 -4.14 4.86
N PRO A 9 -5.43 -3.76 4.75
CA PRO A 9 -6.48 -4.35 5.58
C PRO A 9 -6.49 -5.89 5.45
N LYS A 10 -6.86 -6.57 6.54
CA LYS A 10 -6.93 -8.05 6.59
C LYS A 10 -7.82 -8.65 5.50
N ASP A 11 -8.89 -7.95 5.14
CA ASP A 11 -9.90 -8.32 4.14
C ASP A 11 -9.55 -7.91 2.69
N ALA A 12 -8.45 -7.16 2.47
CA ALA A 12 -8.01 -6.76 1.14
C ALA A 12 -7.57 -7.97 0.28
N LYS A 13 -7.84 -7.88 -1.03
CA LYS A 13 -7.50 -8.91 -2.04
C LYS A 13 -6.63 -8.36 -3.17
N ASP A 14 -6.73 -7.08 -3.41
CA ASP A 14 -6.02 -6.24 -4.36
C ASP A 14 -4.95 -5.42 -3.61
N PHE A 15 -3.69 -5.85 -3.71
CA PHE A 15 -2.56 -5.12 -3.12
C PHE A 15 -1.96 -4.21 -4.19
N ASP A 16 -2.38 -2.95 -4.19
CA ASP A 16 -2.03 -1.98 -5.22
C ASP A 16 -0.63 -1.38 -5.02
N ASP A 17 -0.19 -1.27 -3.76
CA ASP A 17 1.09 -0.69 -3.40
C ASP A 17 1.98 -1.63 -2.58
N ALA A 18 3.28 -1.51 -2.81
CA ALA A 18 4.32 -2.15 -2.02
C ALA A 18 5.43 -1.15 -1.71
N LEU A 19 6.11 -1.37 -0.58
CA LEU A 19 7.24 -0.58 -0.12
C LEU A 19 8.49 -1.43 -0.07
N SER A 20 9.59 -0.91 -0.60
CA SER A 20 10.91 -1.51 -0.43
C SER A 20 11.88 -0.58 0.25
N LEU A 21 12.86 -1.17 0.94
CA LEU A 21 13.93 -0.43 1.59
C LEU A 21 15.25 -1.19 1.48
N ARG A 22 16.32 -0.47 1.11
CA ARG A 22 17.70 -0.96 1.28
C ARG A 22 18.66 0.15 1.65
N LYS A 23 19.67 -0.18 2.43
CA LYS A 23 20.79 0.73 2.71
C LYS A 23 21.75 0.73 1.53
N ILE A 24 22.06 1.91 0.99
CA ILE A 24 22.97 2.08 -0.18
C ILE A 24 24.21 2.93 0.14
N GLY A 25 24.35 3.37 1.39
CA GLY A 25 25.51 4.10 1.90
C GLY A 25 25.41 4.31 3.41
N ALA A 26 26.41 4.94 4.02
CA ALA A 26 26.45 5.14 5.47
C ALA A 26 25.17 5.79 6.03
N ASN A 27 24.73 6.87 5.37
CA ASN A 27 23.56 7.69 5.74
C ASN A 27 22.61 7.84 4.55
N LEU A 28 22.51 6.80 3.71
CA LEU A 28 21.75 6.83 2.47
C LEU A 28 20.94 5.54 2.29
N TRP A 29 19.66 5.72 2.08
CA TRP A 29 18.65 4.69 1.88
C TRP A 29 18.07 4.80 0.49
N GLU A 30 17.83 3.66 -0.15
CA GLU A 30 16.95 3.58 -1.30
C GLU A 30 15.58 3.09 -0.81
N LEU A 31 14.55 3.92 -0.96
CA LEU A 31 13.17 3.58 -0.66
C LEU A 31 12.38 3.50 -1.97
N GLY A 32 11.76 2.36 -2.22
CA GLY A 32 10.88 2.16 -3.38
C GLY A 32 9.42 2.24 -2.96
N VAL A 33 8.63 3.01 -3.70
CA VAL A 33 7.17 2.91 -3.72
C VAL A 33 6.80 2.25 -5.04
N HIS A 34 6.17 1.09 -4.98
CA HIS A 34 5.84 0.26 -6.14
C HIS A 34 4.33 0.21 -6.28
N ILE A 35 3.80 0.65 -7.42
CA ILE A 35 2.37 0.58 -7.72
C ILE A 35 2.14 -0.50 -8.77
N ALA A 36 1.10 -1.33 -8.63
CA ALA A 36 0.75 -2.35 -9.60
C ALA A 36 0.62 -1.76 -11.03
N ASP A 37 1.26 -2.38 -12.01
CA ASP A 37 1.28 -1.88 -13.40
C ASP A 37 0.03 -2.30 -14.19
N VAL A 38 -1.14 -1.77 -13.80
CA VAL A 38 -2.42 -2.00 -14.50
C VAL A 38 -2.33 -1.66 -15.98
N THR A 39 -1.57 -0.60 -16.33
CA THR A 39 -1.41 -0.12 -17.71
C THR A 39 -0.66 -1.10 -18.63
N HIS A 40 0.00 -2.10 -18.06
CA HIS A 40 0.57 -3.19 -18.82
C HIS A 40 -0.52 -4.07 -19.44
N TYR A 41 -1.61 -4.29 -18.71
CA TYR A 41 -2.71 -5.19 -19.06
C TYR A 41 -3.89 -4.47 -19.72
N VAL A 42 -4.22 -3.26 -19.25
CA VAL A 42 -5.31 -2.43 -19.77
C VAL A 42 -4.71 -1.39 -20.73
N ARG A 43 -4.94 -1.57 -22.02
CA ARG A 43 -4.43 -0.67 -23.07
C ARG A 43 -5.51 0.34 -23.49
N PRO A 44 -5.12 1.59 -23.82
CA PRO A 44 -6.05 2.60 -24.29
C PRO A 44 -6.95 2.10 -25.43
N GLY A 45 -8.26 2.34 -25.32
CA GLY A 45 -9.27 1.94 -26.31
C GLY A 45 -9.63 0.45 -26.31
N SER A 46 -9.17 -0.33 -25.34
CA SER A 46 -9.65 -1.71 -25.15
C SER A 46 -11.03 -1.73 -24.47
N VAL A 47 -11.77 -2.84 -24.61
CA VAL A 47 -13.08 -2.99 -23.94
C VAL A 47 -12.96 -2.84 -22.42
N ILE A 48 -11.84 -3.29 -21.83
CA ILE A 48 -11.59 -3.14 -20.40
C ILE A 48 -11.33 -1.66 -20.04
N ASP A 49 -10.62 -0.93 -20.90
CA ASP A 49 -10.35 0.50 -20.72
C ASP A 49 -11.63 1.33 -20.79
N GLU A 50 -12.47 1.10 -21.81
CA GLU A 50 -13.78 1.76 -21.94
C GLU A 50 -14.70 1.47 -20.74
N GLU A 51 -14.68 0.24 -20.22
CA GLU A 51 -15.47 -0.13 -19.03
C GLU A 51 -14.91 0.50 -17.75
N ALA A 52 -13.59 0.53 -17.59
CA ALA A 52 -12.93 1.18 -16.47
C ALA A 52 -13.21 2.69 -16.46
N GLU A 53 -13.17 3.33 -17.63
CA GLU A 53 -13.51 4.75 -17.80
C GLU A 53 -14.97 5.03 -17.39
N LYS A 54 -15.92 4.17 -17.80
CA LYS A 54 -17.34 4.30 -17.42
C LYS A 54 -17.56 4.14 -15.91
N ARG A 55 -16.82 3.25 -15.26
CA ARG A 55 -16.93 3.01 -13.80
C ARG A 55 -16.20 4.07 -12.97
N ALA A 56 -15.10 4.61 -13.50
CA ALA A 56 -14.17 5.57 -12.89
C ALA A 56 -13.47 5.14 -11.58
N THR A 57 -14.14 4.36 -10.73
CA THR A 57 -13.61 3.86 -9.45
C THR A 57 -14.32 2.58 -9.02
N SER A 58 -13.71 1.84 -8.09
CA SER A 58 -14.38 0.76 -7.37
C SER A 58 -15.36 1.35 -6.35
N ILE A 59 -16.56 0.80 -6.27
CA ILE A 59 -17.58 1.22 -5.30
C ILE A 59 -17.54 0.27 -4.10
N TYR A 60 -17.21 0.81 -2.92
CA TYR A 60 -17.15 0.05 -1.68
C TYR A 60 -18.45 0.24 -0.91
N LEU A 61 -19.26 -0.82 -0.82
CA LEU A 61 -20.46 -0.90 -0.02
C LEU A 61 -20.16 -1.63 1.29
N VAL A 62 -21.12 -1.60 2.22
CA VAL A 62 -20.97 -2.23 3.54
C VAL A 62 -20.77 -3.74 3.44
N ASP A 63 -21.43 -4.40 2.48
CA ASP A 63 -21.44 -5.86 2.32
C ASP A 63 -20.58 -6.36 1.15
N ARG A 64 -20.18 -5.49 0.21
CA ARG A 64 -19.46 -5.89 -1.01
C ARG A 64 -18.69 -4.75 -1.66
N THR A 65 -17.79 -5.10 -2.56
CA THR A 65 -17.15 -4.17 -3.49
C THR A 65 -17.66 -4.42 -4.90
N ILE A 66 -17.96 -3.35 -5.65
CA ILE A 66 -18.18 -3.39 -7.10
C ILE A 66 -16.88 -2.91 -7.74
N PRO A 67 -16.03 -3.80 -8.25
CA PRO A 67 -14.69 -3.43 -8.68
C PRO A 67 -14.73 -2.66 -10.01
N MET A 68 -13.83 -1.69 -10.16
CA MET A 68 -13.62 -0.95 -11.41
C MET A 68 -13.13 -1.89 -12.53
N LEU A 69 -12.22 -2.80 -12.19
CA LEU A 69 -11.60 -3.75 -13.11
C LEU A 69 -12.14 -5.16 -12.86
N PRO A 70 -12.07 -6.07 -13.85
CA PRO A 70 -12.38 -7.47 -13.62
C PRO A 70 -11.51 -8.05 -12.48
N GLU A 71 -12.09 -8.83 -11.58
CA GLU A 71 -11.38 -9.35 -10.38
C GLU A 71 -10.13 -10.17 -10.72
N ARG A 72 -10.14 -10.91 -11.83
CA ARG A 72 -8.95 -11.63 -12.31
C ARG A 72 -7.78 -10.70 -12.64
N LEU A 73 -8.06 -9.46 -13.05
CA LEU A 73 -7.04 -8.48 -13.35
C LEU A 73 -6.57 -7.78 -12.07
N SER A 74 -7.49 -7.32 -11.22
CA SER A 74 -7.14 -6.62 -9.97
C SER A 74 -6.54 -7.55 -8.92
N ASN A 75 -7.24 -8.63 -8.56
CA ASN A 75 -6.92 -9.46 -7.38
C ASN A 75 -5.83 -10.50 -7.65
N GLU A 76 -5.55 -10.81 -8.93
CA GLU A 76 -4.59 -11.84 -9.30
C GLU A 76 -3.39 -11.29 -10.08
N LEU A 77 -3.63 -10.74 -11.27
CA LEU A 77 -2.54 -10.32 -12.15
C LEU A 77 -1.80 -9.07 -11.64
N CYS A 78 -2.55 -8.04 -11.22
CA CYS A 78 -1.98 -6.76 -10.78
C CYS A 78 -1.60 -6.78 -9.30
N SER A 79 -2.41 -7.42 -8.45
CA SER A 79 -2.16 -7.52 -7.01
C SER A 79 -0.72 -7.96 -6.71
N LEU A 80 -0.02 -7.16 -5.92
CA LEU A 80 1.41 -7.31 -5.58
C LEU A 80 1.64 -8.43 -4.54
N ARG A 81 1.11 -9.63 -4.82
CA ARG A 81 1.12 -10.79 -3.93
C ARG A 81 2.55 -11.21 -3.54
N PRO A 82 2.75 -11.70 -2.30
CA PRO A 82 4.05 -12.14 -1.85
C PRO A 82 4.52 -13.39 -2.59
N ASN A 83 5.84 -13.55 -2.68
CA ASN A 83 6.52 -14.69 -3.28
C ASN A 83 6.29 -14.90 -4.79
N GLU A 84 5.73 -13.91 -5.48
CA GLU A 84 5.51 -13.92 -6.93
C GLU A 84 6.11 -12.68 -7.58
N GLU A 85 6.63 -12.82 -8.81
CA GLU A 85 7.05 -11.66 -9.60
C GLU A 85 5.84 -10.90 -10.13
N LYS A 86 5.83 -9.59 -9.89
CA LYS A 86 4.74 -8.68 -10.28
C LYS A 86 5.29 -7.46 -10.98
N LEU A 87 4.56 -7.01 -12.01
CA LEU A 87 4.89 -5.80 -12.75
C LEU A 87 4.47 -4.58 -11.94
N GLY A 88 5.40 -3.66 -11.72
CA GLY A 88 5.19 -2.44 -10.98
C GLY A 88 5.62 -1.21 -11.77
N PHE A 89 4.92 -0.11 -11.54
CA PHE A 89 5.36 1.22 -11.89
C PHE A 89 5.85 1.90 -10.61
N SER A 90 7.15 2.10 -10.51
CA SER A 90 7.82 2.40 -9.24
C SER A 90 8.42 3.80 -9.23
N VAL A 91 8.33 4.44 -8.06
CA VAL A 91 9.10 5.63 -7.73
C VAL A 91 10.17 5.24 -6.72
N ILE A 92 11.43 5.44 -7.10
CA ILE A 92 12.58 5.04 -6.30
C ILE A 92 13.27 6.30 -5.80
N PHE A 93 13.34 6.45 -4.48
CA PHE A 93 13.90 7.59 -3.77
C PHE A 93 15.23 7.23 -3.13
N HIS A 94 16.19 8.15 -3.17
CA HIS A 94 17.34 8.13 -2.28
C HIS A 94 17.09 9.11 -1.14
N LEU A 95 16.96 8.59 0.08
CA LEU A 95 16.70 9.37 1.29
C LEU A 95 17.95 9.35 2.18
N ASN A 96 18.27 10.46 2.84
CA ASN A 96 19.19 10.41 3.98
C ASN A 96 18.44 10.05 5.28
N ASP A 97 19.18 9.92 6.38
CA ASP A 97 18.60 9.61 7.71
C ASP A 97 17.62 10.67 8.23
N LYS A 98 17.62 11.86 7.61
CA LYS A 98 16.68 12.96 7.90
C LYS A 98 15.41 12.92 7.03
N ALA A 99 15.18 11.82 6.31
CA ALA A 99 14.13 11.67 5.32
C ALA A 99 14.12 12.81 4.26
N GLU A 100 15.28 13.34 3.90
CA GLU A 100 15.42 14.31 2.81
C GLU A 100 15.66 13.57 1.50
N VAL A 101 14.84 13.84 0.50
CA VAL A 101 15.00 13.28 -0.85
C VAL A 101 16.22 13.90 -1.51
N LYS A 102 17.23 13.08 -1.81
CA LYS A 102 18.44 13.47 -2.55
C LYS A 102 18.33 13.19 -4.04
N LYS A 103 17.61 12.15 -4.40
CA LYS A 103 17.35 11.75 -5.78
C LYS A 103 16.02 11.01 -5.85
N SER A 104 15.32 11.14 -6.96
CA SER A 104 14.20 10.29 -7.31
C SER A 104 14.30 9.86 -8.76
N ARG A 105 13.71 8.71 -9.08
CA ARG A 105 13.48 8.29 -10.46
C ARG A 105 12.21 7.46 -10.53
N VAL A 106 11.57 7.51 -11.68
CA VAL A 106 10.41 6.70 -12.00
C VAL A 106 10.85 5.59 -12.96
N ALA A 107 10.40 4.36 -12.76
CA ALA A 107 10.75 3.23 -13.62
C ALA A 107 9.67 2.16 -13.60
N ARG A 108 9.47 1.48 -14.74
CA ARG A 108 8.81 0.17 -14.76
C ARG A 108 9.76 -0.86 -14.15
N THR A 109 9.26 -1.70 -13.27
CA THR A 109 10.04 -2.67 -12.50
C THR A 109 9.32 -4.00 -12.44
N VAL A 110 10.08 -5.06 -12.18
CA VAL A 110 9.55 -6.32 -11.67
C VAL A 110 9.92 -6.37 -10.19
N ILE A 111 8.93 -6.59 -9.33
CA ILE A 111 9.14 -6.76 -7.89
C ILE A 111 8.71 -8.16 -7.47
N LYS A 112 9.22 -8.62 -6.33
CA LYS A 112 8.75 -9.81 -5.65
C LYS A 112 8.61 -9.46 -4.19
N SER A 113 7.37 -9.31 -3.72
CA SER A 113 7.10 -8.98 -2.31
C SER A 113 7.50 -10.15 -1.42
N ASP A 114 8.22 -9.89 -0.34
CA ASP A 114 8.66 -10.88 0.63
C ASP A 114 7.51 -11.31 1.54
N SER A 115 6.61 -10.37 1.87
CA SER A 115 5.47 -10.63 2.75
C SER A 115 4.32 -9.65 2.54
N ARG A 116 3.11 -10.14 2.83
CA ARG A 116 1.91 -9.32 3.00
C ARG A 116 1.66 -9.16 4.49
N LEU A 117 1.65 -7.92 4.97
CA LEU A 117 1.34 -7.58 6.35
C LEU A 117 -0.05 -6.97 6.45
N THR A 118 -0.71 -7.18 7.58
CA THR A 118 -1.83 -6.32 7.99
C THR A 118 -1.32 -5.07 8.70
N TYR A 119 -2.17 -4.05 8.84
CA TYR A 119 -1.85 -2.88 9.68
C TYR A 119 -1.53 -3.30 11.12
N GLU A 120 -2.26 -4.28 11.65
CA GLU A 120 -2.05 -4.81 13.00
C GLU A 120 -0.69 -5.52 13.12
N ASP A 121 -0.27 -6.27 12.09
CA ASP A 121 1.05 -6.91 12.08
C ASP A 121 2.16 -5.85 12.08
N ALA A 122 2.09 -4.87 11.18
CA ALA A 122 3.05 -3.78 11.10
C ALA A 122 3.11 -2.97 12.39
N GLN A 123 1.95 -2.67 12.99
CA GLN A 123 1.86 -1.96 14.27
C GLN A 123 2.50 -2.75 15.41
N THR A 124 2.26 -4.06 15.47
CA THR A 124 2.87 -4.94 16.48
C THR A 124 4.39 -4.91 16.38
N VAL A 125 4.95 -4.95 15.17
CA VAL A 125 6.39 -4.82 14.94
C VAL A 125 6.90 -3.46 15.42
N ILE A 126 6.19 -2.38 15.10
CA ILE A 126 6.54 -1.01 15.50
C ILE A 126 6.57 -0.85 17.03
N GLU A 127 5.59 -1.40 17.73
CA GLU A 127 5.45 -1.24 19.18
C GLU A 127 6.41 -2.14 19.97
N THR A 128 6.61 -3.37 19.50
CA THR A 128 7.40 -4.39 20.23
C THR A 128 8.85 -4.45 19.81
N GLY A 129 9.17 -3.95 18.60
CA GLY A 129 10.46 -4.14 17.94
C GLY A 129 10.76 -5.59 17.55
N LYS A 130 9.76 -6.48 17.61
CA LYS A 130 9.90 -7.92 17.37
C LYS A 130 9.03 -8.34 16.19
N GLY A 131 9.51 -9.35 15.45
CA GLY A 131 8.86 -9.89 14.27
C GLY A 131 9.80 -9.91 13.07
N ASP A 132 9.37 -10.55 12.00
CA ASP A 132 10.12 -10.59 10.75
C ASP A 132 10.26 -9.17 10.18
N PHE A 133 11.43 -8.88 9.58
CA PHE A 133 11.73 -7.59 8.94
C PHE A 133 11.60 -6.37 9.87
N SER A 134 11.75 -6.57 11.19
CA SER A 134 11.58 -5.49 12.17
C SER A 134 12.54 -4.33 11.94
N THR A 135 13.76 -4.61 11.48
CA THR A 135 14.78 -3.57 11.21
C THR A 135 14.30 -2.62 10.12
N GLU A 136 13.82 -3.16 9.00
CA GLU A 136 13.35 -2.39 7.86
C GLU A 136 12.03 -1.67 8.14
N ILE A 137 11.09 -2.33 8.82
CA ILE A 137 9.81 -1.73 9.21
C ILE A 137 10.03 -0.55 10.18
N LEU A 138 10.87 -0.73 11.20
CA LEU A 138 11.19 0.34 12.14
C LEU A 138 11.91 1.50 11.44
N GLN A 139 12.85 1.20 10.53
CA GLN A 139 13.54 2.22 9.76
C GLN A 139 12.59 3.01 8.85
N MET A 140 11.65 2.34 8.17
CA MET A 140 10.61 3.02 7.39
C MET A 140 9.70 3.88 8.27
N ASN A 141 9.31 3.40 9.44
CA ASN A 141 8.50 4.17 10.39
C ASN A 141 9.24 5.45 10.86
N GLU A 142 10.54 5.37 11.15
CA GLU A 142 11.33 6.55 11.52
C GLU A 142 11.39 7.59 10.39
N LEU A 143 11.56 7.15 9.14
CA LEU A 143 11.49 8.05 7.98
C LEU A 143 10.09 8.66 7.82
N ALA A 144 9.03 7.85 8.00
CA ALA A 144 7.64 8.27 7.89
C ALA A 144 7.26 9.31 8.96
N LYS A 145 7.69 9.15 10.21
CA LYS A 145 7.49 10.14 11.29
C LYS A 145 8.11 11.49 10.94
N GLN A 146 9.32 11.49 10.40
CA GLN A 146 10.01 12.73 9.99
C GLN A 146 9.30 13.42 8.82
N LEU A 147 8.88 12.66 7.80
CA LEU A 147 8.08 13.17 6.70
C LEU A 147 6.74 13.74 7.18
N ARG A 148 6.07 13.04 8.11
CA ARG A 148 4.82 13.49 8.73
C ARG A 148 5.00 14.80 9.49
N ALA A 149 6.04 14.90 10.33
CA ALA A 149 6.34 16.12 11.07
C ALA A 149 6.58 17.32 10.13
N ARG A 150 7.38 17.12 9.07
CA ARG A 150 7.63 18.14 8.05
C ARG A 150 6.35 18.55 7.31
N ARG A 151 5.50 17.58 6.97
CA ARG A 151 4.20 17.81 6.31
C ARG A 151 3.29 18.72 7.16
N PHE A 152 3.20 18.49 8.47
CA PHE A 152 2.43 19.33 9.39
C PHE A 152 3.06 20.71 9.60
N ALA A 153 4.39 20.78 9.75
CA ALA A 153 5.10 22.06 9.85
C ALA A 153 4.88 22.95 8.61
N ASN A 154 4.66 22.33 7.44
CA ASN A 154 4.34 23.02 6.18
C ASN A 154 2.84 23.30 5.97
N GLY A 155 2.01 23.21 7.01
CA GLY A 155 0.61 23.64 6.98
C GLY A 155 -0.40 22.57 6.58
N ALA A 156 -0.01 21.30 6.52
CA ALA A 156 -0.99 20.23 6.32
C ALA A 156 -1.93 20.12 7.53
N ILE A 157 -3.20 19.84 7.26
CA ILE A 157 -4.24 19.67 8.28
C ILE A 157 -4.61 18.18 8.32
N ASN A 158 -4.73 17.62 9.53
CA ASN A 158 -5.30 16.29 9.71
C ASN A 158 -6.78 16.44 9.99
N PHE A 159 -7.63 15.82 9.18
CA PHE A 159 -9.04 15.67 9.51
C PHE A 159 -9.23 14.29 10.13
N ASP A 160 -9.42 14.24 11.44
CA ASP A 160 -9.82 13.00 12.09
C ASP A 160 -11.25 12.69 11.66
N ARG A 161 -11.40 11.66 10.82
CA ARG A 161 -12.71 11.13 10.41
C ARG A 161 -12.90 9.80 11.10
N TYR A 162 -14.03 9.67 11.80
CA TYR A 162 -14.47 8.39 12.32
C TYR A 162 -14.91 7.49 11.16
N GLU A 163 -14.14 6.45 10.88
CA GLU A 163 -14.52 5.43 9.90
C GLU A 163 -15.45 4.42 10.60
N VAL A 164 -16.72 4.40 10.18
CA VAL A 164 -17.74 3.49 10.73
C VAL A 164 -17.73 2.20 9.93
N LYS A 165 -17.59 1.06 10.61
CA LYS A 165 -17.75 -0.27 10.04
C LYS A 165 -18.93 -1.01 10.70
N PHE A 166 -19.46 -1.99 9.99
CA PHE A 166 -20.64 -2.75 10.40
C PHE A 166 -20.27 -4.22 10.62
N ASN A 167 -20.82 -4.82 11.66
CA ASN A 167 -20.84 -6.26 11.82
C ASN A 167 -22.08 -6.79 11.13
N LEU A 168 -21.92 -7.63 10.10
CA LEU A 168 -23.04 -8.24 9.38
C LEU A 168 -23.15 -9.73 9.75
N ASP A 169 -24.37 -10.26 9.74
CA ASP A 169 -24.59 -11.70 9.75
C ASP A 169 -24.37 -12.32 8.36
N GLU A 170 -24.50 -13.65 8.25
CA GLU A 170 -24.33 -14.39 6.98
C GLU A 170 -25.31 -13.97 5.87
N LYS A 171 -26.42 -13.31 6.22
CA LYS A 171 -27.43 -12.81 5.28
C LYS A 171 -27.25 -11.32 4.97
N GLY A 172 -26.19 -10.70 5.47
CA GLY A 172 -25.91 -9.26 5.29
C GLY A 172 -26.72 -8.36 6.22
N LYS A 173 -27.39 -8.89 7.24
CA LYS A 173 -28.13 -8.07 8.22
C LYS A 173 -27.15 -7.46 9.21
N PRO A 174 -27.21 -6.13 9.46
CA PRO A 174 -26.34 -5.49 10.44
C PRO A 174 -26.70 -5.92 11.86
N LEU A 175 -25.72 -6.47 12.56
CA LEU A 175 -25.74 -6.85 13.98
C LEU A 175 -25.27 -5.71 14.90
N GLY A 176 -24.45 -4.79 14.37
CA GLY A 176 -23.95 -3.64 15.11
C GLY A 176 -22.96 -2.80 14.31
N VAL A 177 -22.48 -1.72 14.92
CA VAL A 177 -21.46 -0.82 14.35
C VAL A 177 -20.24 -0.76 15.27
N TYR A 178 -19.07 -0.55 14.67
CA TYR A 178 -17.84 -0.24 15.39
C TYR A 178 -17.08 0.86 14.66
N PHE A 179 -16.32 1.65 15.40
CA PHE A 179 -15.49 2.71 14.86
C PHE A 179 -14.07 2.18 14.74
N LYS A 180 -13.46 2.33 13.56
CA LYS A 180 -12.06 1.98 13.36
C LYS A 180 -11.21 3.08 14.00
N GLU A 181 -10.41 2.70 15.00
CA GLU A 181 -9.40 3.58 15.58
C GLU A 181 -8.13 3.51 14.72
N SER A 182 -7.62 4.68 14.31
CA SER A 182 -6.28 4.76 13.71
C SER A 182 -5.26 4.90 14.82
N LYS A 183 -4.41 3.88 15.01
CA LYS A 183 -3.22 3.98 15.87
C LYS A 183 -2.01 4.46 15.07
#